data_AF-A0A7K2W115-F1
#
_entry.id   AF-A0A7K2W115-F1
#
_cell.length_a   1.000
_cell.length_b   1.000
_cell.length_c   1.000
_cell.angle_alpha   90.00
_cell.angle_beta   90.00
_cell.angle_gamma   90.00
#
_symmetry.space_group_name_H-M   'P 1'
#
loop_
_entity.id
_entity.type
_entity.pdbx_description
1 polymer ?
#
loop_
_entity_poly.entity_id
_entity_poly.type
_entity_poly.pdbx_seq_one_letter_code
_entity_poly.pdbx_strand_id
1 'polypeptide(L)'
;VVGHSQGEIAAAVVSGALSLRDGARVVTLRAQAIGRSLAGRGGMMSVALPVAEVEARLEAFEGRVSVAAENGPRSSVVAGEPEALDELHAQLTAEEIRARRVAVDYASHSPHVEDLHDEILELLAEVAPRTSEIPFFSTVTGDWLDTTVMDAAYWYRSLRGRVLFADAVRDLIAADHRAFIEVSSHP
;
A
#
# COMPACT_ATOMS: atom_id res chain seq x y z
N VAL A 1 -14.77 4.89 6.16
CA VAL A 1 -14.16 4.34 4.93
C VAL A 1 -12.76 3.83 5.24
N VAL A 2 -12.28 2.86 4.47
CA VAL A 2 -10.91 2.33 4.52
C VAL A 2 -10.45 2.14 3.07
N GLY A 3 -9.18 2.42 2.79
CA GLY A 3 -8.58 2.23 1.47
C GLY A 3 -7.37 1.32 1.53
N HIS A 4 -7.02 0.68 0.42
CA HIS A 4 -5.82 -0.15 0.31
C HIS A 4 -4.80 0.53 -0.60
N SER A 5 -3.64 0.91 -0.06
CA SER A 5 -2.60 1.63 -0.82
C SER A 5 -3.19 2.85 -1.56
N GLN A 6 -3.11 2.92 -2.89
CA GLN A 6 -3.72 3.97 -3.71
C GLN A 6 -5.24 4.12 -3.52
N GLY A 7 -5.94 3.07 -3.06
CA GLY A 7 -7.35 3.12 -2.73
C GLY A 7 -7.68 4.12 -1.62
N GLU A 8 -6.71 4.48 -0.77
CA GLU A 8 -6.90 5.56 0.21
C GLU A 8 -7.15 6.93 -0.45
N ILE A 9 -6.66 7.15 -1.68
CA ILE A 9 -6.91 8.40 -2.40
C ILE A 9 -8.41 8.51 -2.74
N ALA A 10 -9.01 7.42 -3.23
CA ALA A 10 -10.44 7.36 -3.51
C ALA A 10 -11.26 7.49 -2.22
N ALA A 11 -10.87 6.79 -1.15
CA ALA A 11 -11.51 6.90 0.16
C ALA A 11 -11.42 8.33 0.74
N ALA A 12 -10.31 9.03 0.52
CA ALA A 12 -10.13 10.41 0.97
C ALA A 12 -11.08 11.37 0.24
N VAL A 13 -11.27 11.18 -1.07
CA VAL A 13 -12.25 11.95 -1.83
C VAL A 13 -13.68 11.64 -1.37
N VAL A 14 -14.04 10.36 -1.24
CA VAL A 14 -15.40 9.93 -0.83
C VAL A 14 -15.76 10.42 0.58
N SER A 15 -14.78 10.45 1.50
CA SER A 15 -15.00 10.93 2.87
C SER A 15 -15.04 12.45 3.01
N GLY A 16 -14.64 13.19 1.97
CA GLY A 16 -14.50 14.65 2.01
C GLY A 16 -13.15 15.15 2.53
N ALA A 17 -12.22 14.25 2.89
CA ALA A 17 -10.86 14.60 3.30
C ALA A 17 -10.07 15.33 2.21
N LEU A 18 -10.30 14.96 0.94
CA LEU A 18 -9.75 15.64 -0.22
C LEU A 18 -10.86 16.12 -1.15
N SER A 19 -10.64 17.27 -1.80
CA SER A 19 -11.45 17.65 -2.94
C SER A 19 -11.20 16.68 -4.11
N LEU A 20 -12.14 16.57 -5.06
CA LEU A 20 -11.91 15.79 -6.28
C LEU A 20 -10.66 16.25 -7.03
N ARG A 21 -10.38 17.56 -7.02
CA ARG A 21 -9.19 18.14 -7.65
C ARG A 21 -7.90 17.67 -6.98
N ASP A 22 -7.88 17.66 -5.65
CA ASP A 22 -6.70 17.22 -4.89
C ASP A 22 -6.52 15.71 -4.97
N GLY A 23 -7.60 14.93 -4.91
CA GLY A 23 -7.55 13.49 -5.15
C GLY A 23 -6.99 13.15 -6.54
N ALA A 24 -7.46 13.84 -7.58
CA ALA A 24 -6.92 13.71 -8.93
C ALA A 24 -5.44 14.10 -9.01
N ARG A 25 -5.03 15.19 -8.34
CA ARG A 25 -3.63 15.60 -8.25
C ARG A 25 -2.76 14.51 -7.61
N VAL A 26 -3.16 13.97 -6.46
CA VAL A 26 -2.42 12.93 -5.75
C VAL A 26 -2.26 11.69 -6.63
N VAL A 27 -3.35 11.15 -7.19
CA VAL A 27 -3.28 9.92 -7.98
C VAL A 27 -2.45 10.10 -9.25
N THR A 28 -2.61 11.22 -9.96
CA THR A 28 -1.90 11.45 -11.22
C THR A 28 -0.41 11.71 -11.00
N LEU A 29 -0.05 12.64 -10.11
CA LEU A 29 1.36 13.00 -9.90
C LEU A 29 2.15 11.85 -9.27
N ARG A 30 1.54 11.11 -8.33
CA ARG A 30 2.13 9.90 -7.76
C ARG A 30 2.40 8.84 -8.84
N ALA A 31 1.43 8.54 -9.70
CA ALA A 31 1.60 7.54 -10.76
C ALA A 31 2.66 7.96 -11.78
N GLN A 32 2.74 9.26 -12.11
CA GLN A 32 3.75 9.80 -13.01
C GLN A 32 5.17 9.71 -12.43
N ALA A 33 5.36 10.03 -11.15
CA ALA A 33 6.67 9.90 -10.49
C ALA A 33 7.13 8.42 -10.46
N ILE A 34 6.24 7.50 -10.09
CA ILE A 34 6.51 6.05 -10.13
C ILE A 34 6.90 5.61 -11.54
N GLY A 35 6.11 5.98 -12.55
CA GLY A 35 6.35 5.58 -13.93
C GLY A 35 7.67 6.09 -14.51
N ARG A 36 8.13 7.28 -14.08
CA ARG A 36 9.42 7.83 -14.53
C ARG A 36 10.62 7.20 -13.84
N SER A 37 10.53 6.97 -12.53
CA SER A 37 11.72 6.73 -11.71
C SER A 37 11.83 5.29 -11.20
N LEU A 38 10.71 4.56 -11.09
CA LEU A 38 10.68 3.21 -10.50
C LEU A 38 10.28 2.10 -11.47
N ALA A 39 9.63 2.43 -12.59
CA ALA A 39 9.22 1.43 -13.58
C ALA A 39 10.41 0.63 -14.10
N GLY A 40 10.24 -0.68 -14.18
CA GLY A 40 11.26 -1.65 -14.58
C GLY A 40 12.33 -1.97 -13.54
N ARG A 41 12.30 -1.35 -12.35
CA ARG A 41 13.32 -1.51 -11.30
C ARG A 41 12.90 -2.43 -10.17
N GLY A 42 11.70 -3.01 -10.22
CA GLY A 42 11.20 -3.86 -9.15
C GLY A 42 9.97 -4.66 -9.56
N GLY A 43 9.37 -5.32 -8.58
CA GLY A 43 8.10 -5.99 -8.77
C GLY A 43 7.39 -6.27 -7.45
N MET A 44 6.24 -6.92 -7.55
CA MET A 44 5.46 -7.36 -6.39
C MET A 44 4.90 -8.76 -6.59
N MET A 45 4.67 -9.47 -5.49
CA MET A 45 4.14 -10.83 -5.50
C MET A 45 3.19 -11.04 -4.31
N SER A 46 2.01 -11.60 -4.57
CA SER A 46 1.13 -12.07 -3.50
C SER A 46 1.55 -13.46 -3.04
N VAL A 47 1.49 -13.70 -1.73
CA VAL A 47 1.93 -14.93 -1.07
C VAL A 47 0.84 -15.43 -0.13
N ALA A 48 0.50 -16.71 -0.22
CA ALA A 48 -0.56 -17.35 0.58
C ALA A 48 -0.10 -17.79 1.98
N LEU A 49 0.64 -16.90 2.67
CA LEU A 49 1.19 -17.11 4.01
C LEU A 49 0.86 -15.95 4.96
N PRO A 50 0.79 -16.21 6.28
CA PRO A 50 0.81 -15.17 7.30
C PRO A 50 2.08 -14.31 7.17
N VAL A 51 1.99 -13.03 7.53
CA VAL A 51 3.15 -12.14 7.37
C VAL A 51 4.35 -12.58 8.21
N ALA A 52 4.15 -13.02 9.45
CA ALA A 52 5.27 -13.48 10.28
C ALA A 52 6.08 -14.62 9.62
N GLU A 53 5.41 -15.51 8.89
CA GLU A 53 6.08 -16.59 8.14
C GLU A 53 6.79 -16.10 6.87
N VAL A 54 6.30 -15.02 6.27
CA VAL A 54 6.98 -14.36 5.15
C VAL A 54 8.19 -13.60 5.65
N GLU A 55 8.07 -12.80 6.71
CA GLU A 55 9.16 -12.04 7.31
C GLU A 55 10.35 -12.93 7.69
N ALA A 56 10.10 -14.08 8.32
CA ALA A 56 11.15 -15.05 8.63
C ALA A 56 11.90 -15.57 7.39
N ARG A 57 11.21 -15.71 6.25
CA ARG A 57 11.85 -16.09 4.97
C ARG A 57 12.63 -14.93 4.34
N LEU A 58 12.15 -13.70 4.53
CA LEU A 58 12.79 -12.50 3.97
C LEU A 58 14.12 -12.16 4.64
N GLU A 59 14.43 -12.72 5.82
CA GLU A 59 15.74 -12.57 6.47
C GLU A 59 16.90 -12.97 5.54
N ALA A 60 16.72 -13.99 4.70
CA ALA A 60 17.73 -14.46 3.75
C ALA A 60 17.96 -13.50 2.55
N PHE A 61 17.10 -12.49 2.37
CA PHE A 61 17.14 -11.56 1.23
C PHE A 61 17.76 -10.21 1.58
N GLU A 62 18.24 -10.01 2.81
CA GLU A 62 19.03 -8.84 3.23
C GLU A 62 18.40 -7.48 2.83
N GLY A 63 17.06 -7.38 2.87
CA GLY A 63 16.33 -6.15 2.54
C GLY A 63 16.01 -5.94 1.06
N ARG A 64 16.47 -6.82 0.15
CA ARG A 64 16.14 -6.81 -1.29
C ARG A 64 14.63 -7.01 -1.55
N VAL A 65 13.94 -7.63 -0.60
CA VAL A 65 12.48 -7.84 -0.60
C VAL A 65 11.91 -7.42 0.75
N SER A 66 10.76 -6.76 0.73
CA SER A 66 10.03 -6.27 1.90
C SER A 66 8.57 -6.71 1.85
N VAL A 67 7.91 -6.81 3.01
CA VAL A 67 6.44 -6.97 3.06
C VAL A 67 5.78 -5.65 2.73
N ALA A 68 5.05 -5.62 1.62
CA ALA A 68 4.32 -4.47 1.11
C ALA A 68 2.93 -4.33 1.73
N ALA A 69 2.23 -5.44 1.96
CA ALA A 69 0.88 -5.41 2.50
C ALA A 69 0.54 -6.68 3.29
N GLU A 70 -0.25 -6.49 4.34
CA GLU A 70 -0.97 -7.56 5.03
C GLU A 70 -2.46 -7.46 4.71
N ASN A 71 -2.96 -8.39 3.89
CA ASN A 71 -4.33 -8.36 3.39
C ASN A 71 -5.25 -9.31 4.18
N GLY A 72 -4.68 -10.31 4.86
CA GLY A 72 -5.43 -11.22 5.72
C GLY A 72 -4.53 -12.26 6.37
N PRO A 73 -5.10 -13.17 7.19
CA PRO A 73 -4.34 -14.12 8.01
C PRO A 73 -3.39 -15.03 7.22
N ARG A 74 -3.67 -15.26 5.93
CA ARG A 74 -2.84 -16.04 5.00
C ARG A 74 -2.70 -15.35 3.64
N SER A 75 -2.73 -14.02 3.62
CA SER A 75 -2.68 -13.23 2.39
C SER A 75 -1.79 -12.02 2.61
N SER A 76 -0.59 -12.08 2.05
CA SER A 76 0.41 -11.02 2.12
C SER A 76 0.91 -10.66 0.73
N VAL A 77 1.50 -9.48 0.61
CA VAL A 77 2.19 -9.05 -0.61
C VAL A 77 3.61 -8.65 -0.25
N VAL A 78 4.56 -9.10 -1.04
CA VAL A 78 5.97 -8.69 -0.97
C VAL A 78 6.32 -7.83 -2.18
N ALA A 79 7.28 -6.93 -2.01
CA ALA A 79 7.79 -6.05 -3.05
C ALA A 79 9.32 -5.94 -2.93
N GLY A 80 10.01 -5.85 -4.06
CA GLY A 80 11.46 -5.84 -4.07
C GLY A 80 12.08 -5.98 -5.46
N GLU A 81 13.35 -6.36 -5.46
CA GLU A 81 14.12 -6.63 -6.68
C GLU A 81 13.52 -7.80 -7.49
N PRO A 82 13.50 -7.73 -8.83
CA PRO A 82 12.93 -8.79 -9.66
C PRO A 82 13.54 -10.17 -9.41
N GLU A 83 14.87 -10.24 -9.35
CA GLU A 83 15.62 -11.48 -9.18
C GLU A 83 15.39 -12.09 -7.79
N ALA A 84 15.41 -11.27 -6.74
CA ALA A 84 15.13 -11.72 -5.38
C ALA A 84 13.70 -12.28 -5.25
N LEU A 85 12.75 -11.65 -5.93
CA LEU A 85 11.38 -12.16 -5.98
C LEU A 85 11.27 -13.46 -6.80
N ASP A 86 12.11 -13.69 -7.81
CA ASP A 86 12.14 -14.94 -8.59
C ASP A 86 12.71 -16.08 -7.74
N GLU A 87 13.78 -15.82 -7.01
CA GLU A 87 14.35 -16.74 -6.02
C GLU A 87 13.31 -17.13 -4.96
N LEU A 88 12.62 -16.15 -4.36
CA LEU A 88 11.55 -16.40 -3.38
C LEU A 88 10.38 -17.18 -4.01
N HIS A 89 9.99 -16.85 -5.23
CA HIS A 89 8.91 -17.56 -5.94
C HIS A 89 9.25 -19.03 -6.17
N ALA A 90 10.50 -19.33 -6.54
CA ALA A 90 10.98 -20.69 -6.72
C ALA A 90 10.97 -21.48 -5.39
N GLN A 91 11.41 -20.88 -4.29
CA GLN A 91 11.37 -21.49 -2.95
C GLN A 91 9.93 -21.83 -2.55
N LEU A 92 9.01 -20.86 -2.64
CA LEU A 92 7.61 -21.04 -2.28
C LEU A 92 6.94 -22.11 -3.15
N THR A 93 7.25 -22.14 -4.45
CA THR A 93 6.70 -23.14 -5.37
C THR A 93 7.20 -24.55 -5.06
N ALA A 94 8.47 -24.71 -4.70
CA ALA A 94 9.04 -26.00 -4.29
C ALA A 94 8.39 -26.52 -2.99
N GLU A 95 7.92 -25.62 -2.12
CA GLU A 95 7.17 -25.93 -0.90
C GLU A 95 5.65 -26.08 -1.15
N GLU A 96 5.18 -26.06 -2.41
CA GLU A 96 3.76 -26.08 -2.78
C GLU A 96 2.94 -24.90 -2.20
N ILE A 97 3.60 -23.79 -1.87
CA ILE A 97 2.99 -22.57 -1.35
C ILE A 97 2.58 -21.69 -2.52
N ARG A 98 1.29 -21.34 -2.57
CA ARG A 98 0.74 -20.47 -3.62
C ARG A 98 1.35 -19.07 -3.53
N ALA A 99 2.02 -18.66 -4.60
CA ALA A 99 2.52 -17.32 -4.82
C ALA A 99 2.25 -16.86 -6.26
N ARG A 100 1.90 -15.58 -6.46
CA ARG A 100 1.53 -15.04 -7.77
C ARG A 100 2.12 -13.65 -7.97
N ARG A 101 2.81 -13.45 -9.10
CA ARG A 101 3.28 -12.12 -9.53
C ARG A 101 2.11 -11.17 -9.73
N VAL A 102 2.24 -9.96 -9.19
CA VAL A 102 1.33 -8.84 -9.46
C VAL A 102 1.78 -8.19 -10.77
N ALA A 103 0.84 -7.80 -11.63
CA ALA A 103 1.13 -7.19 -12.93
C ALA A 103 1.54 -5.71 -12.77
N VAL A 104 2.67 -5.50 -12.10
CA VAL A 104 3.35 -4.21 -11.91
C VAL A 104 4.86 -4.41 -12.03
N ASP A 105 5.56 -3.41 -12.54
CA ASP A 105 7.00 -3.42 -12.82
C ASP A 105 7.79 -2.50 -11.87
N TYR A 106 7.23 -2.21 -10.70
CA TYR A 106 7.85 -1.40 -9.64
C TYR A 106 7.54 -1.99 -8.27
N ALA A 107 8.37 -1.66 -7.28
CA ALA A 107 8.25 -2.17 -5.91
C ALA A 107 7.74 -1.08 -4.94
N SER A 108 6.43 -0.79 -4.94
CA SER A 108 5.83 0.09 -3.93
C SER A 108 5.88 -0.55 -2.53
N HIS A 109 5.75 0.28 -1.49
CA HIS A 109 5.79 -0.15 -0.10
C HIS A 109 7.13 -0.83 0.28
N SER A 110 8.22 -0.38 -0.33
CA SER A 110 9.57 -0.91 -0.15
C SER A 110 10.62 0.21 -0.15
N PRO A 111 11.87 -0.06 0.25
CA PRO A 111 12.96 0.92 0.20
C PRO A 111 13.17 1.58 -1.16
N HIS A 112 12.79 0.92 -2.27
CA HIS A 112 12.86 1.52 -3.61
C HIS A 112 12.10 2.85 -3.75
N VAL A 113 11.09 3.07 -2.91
CA VAL A 113 10.30 4.32 -2.91
C VAL A 113 11.08 5.50 -2.33
N GLU A 114 12.16 5.27 -1.58
CA GLU A 114 12.95 6.34 -0.96
C GLU A 114 13.57 7.29 -2.01
N ASP A 115 13.87 6.77 -3.20
CA ASP A 115 14.29 7.57 -4.37
C ASP A 115 13.27 8.65 -4.77
N LEU A 116 12.00 8.48 -4.41
CA LEU A 116 10.90 9.39 -4.72
C LEU A 116 10.55 10.35 -3.56
N HIS A 117 11.24 10.29 -2.42
CA HIS A 117 10.86 11.07 -1.23
C HIS A 117 10.69 12.56 -1.54
N ASP A 118 11.76 13.22 -1.97
CA ASP A 118 11.76 14.66 -2.19
C ASP A 118 10.84 15.05 -3.36
N GLU A 119 10.82 14.26 -4.43
CA GLU A 119 9.94 14.50 -5.59
C GLU A 119 8.46 14.45 -5.20
N ILE A 120 8.04 13.47 -4.38
CA ILE A 120 6.64 13.37 -3.93
C ILE A 120 6.27 14.53 -3.02
N LEU A 121 7.17 14.91 -2.11
CA LEU A 121 6.94 16.06 -1.22
C LEU A 121 6.75 17.35 -2.01
N GLU A 122 7.57 17.58 -3.04
CA GLU A 122 7.46 18.75 -3.91
C GLU A 122 6.18 18.72 -4.76
N LEU A 123 5.92 17.61 -5.46
CA LEU A 123 4.76 17.47 -6.35
C LEU A 123 3.42 17.64 -5.63
N LEU A 124 3.35 17.22 -4.36
CA LEU A 124 2.12 17.23 -3.56
C LEU A 124 2.05 18.36 -2.54
N ALA A 125 2.99 19.31 -2.55
CA ALA A 125 3.04 20.42 -1.58
C ALA A 125 1.76 21.27 -1.54
N GLU A 126 1.03 21.37 -2.67
CA GLU A 126 -0.22 22.14 -2.76
C GLU A 126 -1.47 21.36 -2.34
N VAL A 127 -1.35 20.08 -1.99
CA VAL A 127 -2.51 19.28 -1.55
C VAL A 127 -3.02 19.84 -0.21
N ALA A 128 -4.29 20.24 -0.20
CA ALA A 128 -4.93 20.85 0.95
C ALA A 128 -5.96 19.90 1.59
N PRO A 129 -5.52 18.99 2.48
CA PRO A 129 -6.42 18.10 3.20
C PRO A 129 -7.38 18.85 4.12
N ARG A 130 -8.52 18.22 4.39
CA ARG A 130 -9.61 18.77 5.20
C ARG A 130 -10.08 17.73 6.21
N THR A 131 -10.80 18.18 7.23
CA THR A 131 -11.56 17.27 8.09
C THR A 131 -12.63 16.57 7.25
N SER A 132 -12.65 15.24 7.30
CA SER A 132 -13.63 14.43 6.58
C SER A 132 -14.99 14.46 7.26
N GLU A 133 -16.05 14.32 6.47
CA GLU A 133 -17.43 14.17 6.96
C GLU A 133 -17.71 12.72 7.37
N ILE A 134 -17.02 11.77 6.72
CA ILE A 134 -17.12 10.33 7.01
C ILE A 134 -15.84 9.89 7.75
N PRO A 135 -15.94 9.11 8.84
CA PRO A 135 -14.78 8.58 9.53
C PRO A 135 -13.84 7.81 8.58
N PHE A 136 -12.54 8.10 8.67
CA PHE A 136 -11.50 7.50 7.83
C PHE A 136 -10.59 6.63 8.70
N PHE A 137 -10.50 5.34 8.37
CA PHE A 137 -9.55 4.42 9.00
C PHE A 137 -8.36 4.24 8.07
N SER A 138 -7.18 4.66 8.51
CA SER A 138 -5.95 4.62 7.71
C SER A 138 -5.27 3.26 7.82
N THR A 139 -4.91 2.70 6.68
CA THR A 139 -4.05 1.52 6.58
C THR A 139 -2.56 1.86 6.62
N VAL A 140 -2.22 3.16 6.64
CA VAL A 140 -0.85 3.65 6.85
C VAL A 140 -0.53 3.73 8.34
N THR A 141 -1.48 4.21 9.15
CA THR A 141 -1.29 4.36 10.61
C THR A 141 -1.90 3.23 11.42
N GLY A 142 -2.85 2.48 10.84
CA GLY A 142 -3.56 1.41 11.55
C GLY A 142 -4.58 1.90 12.56
N ASP A 143 -5.15 3.10 12.36
CA ASP A 143 -6.14 3.69 13.26
C ASP A 143 -7.07 4.68 12.52
N TRP A 144 -8.10 5.14 13.22
CA TRP A 144 -8.86 6.33 12.84
C TRP A 144 -7.94 7.54 12.69
N LEU A 145 -8.12 8.29 11.60
CA LEU A 145 -7.23 9.37 11.24
C LEU A 145 -7.96 10.72 11.28
N ASP A 146 -7.34 11.73 11.92
CA ASP A 146 -7.66 13.12 11.61
C ASP A 146 -7.16 13.43 10.20
N THR A 147 -8.07 13.51 9.24
CA THR A 147 -7.73 13.60 7.83
C THR A 147 -7.08 14.90 7.43
N THR A 148 -7.02 15.92 8.31
CA THR A 148 -6.25 17.15 8.07
C THR A 148 -4.74 16.89 7.94
N VAL A 149 -4.25 15.72 8.38
CA VAL A 149 -2.84 15.32 8.26
C VAL A 149 -2.51 14.63 6.94
N MET A 150 -3.46 14.48 6.01
CA MET A 150 -3.26 13.81 4.71
C MET A 150 -2.52 14.70 3.69
N ASP A 151 -1.42 15.29 4.13
CA ASP A 151 -0.52 16.15 3.36
C ASP A 151 0.44 15.36 2.45
N ALA A 152 1.38 16.06 1.80
CA ALA A 152 2.38 15.44 0.95
C ALA A 152 3.20 14.35 1.67
N ALA A 153 3.55 14.56 2.94
CA ALA A 153 4.30 13.61 3.73
C ALA A 153 3.46 12.36 4.06
N TYR A 154 2.16 12.51 4.30
CA TYR A 154 1.25 11.37 4.42
C TYR A 154 1.20 10.54 3.13
N TRP A 155 1.09 11.18 1.97
CA TRP A 155 1.02 10.47 0.70
C TRP A 155 2.34 9.78 0.33
N TYR A 156 3.48 10.35 0.72
CA TYR A 156 4.76 9.64 0.68
C TYR A 156 4.74 8.40 1.59
N ARG A 157 4.34 8.54 2.87
CA ARG A 157 4.23 7.41 3.80
C ARG A 157 3.28 6.33 3.28
N SER A 158 2.17 6.71 2.65
CA SER A 158 1.22 5.79 2.01
C SER A 158 1.85 4.99 0.87
N LEU A 159 2.78 5.59 0.11
CA LEU A 159 3.50 4.90 -0.96
C LEU A 159 4.67 4.05 -0.43
N ARG A 160 5.37 4.50 0.63
CA ARG A 160 6.57 3.87 1.16
C ARG A 160 6.30 2.79 2.22
N GLY A 161 5.32 3.03 3.08
CA GLY A 161 5.02 2.18 4.23
C GLY A 161 4.20 0.95 3.86
N ARG A 162 4.23 -0.06 4.73
CA ARG A 162 3.41 -1.27 4.59
C ARG A 162 1.93 -0.93 4.75
N VAL A 163 1.07 -1.61 3.99
CA VAL A 163 -0.39 -1.51 4.10
C VAL A 163 -0.90 -2.46 5.19
N LEU A 164 -1.49 -1.91 6.26
CA LEU A 164 -2.03 -2.64 7.41
C LEU A 164 -3.51 -2.99 7.24
N PHE A 165 -3.88 -3.60 6.10
CA PHE A 165 -5.30 -3.79 5.75
C PHE A 165 -6.01 -4.83 6.63
N ALA A 166 -5.35 -5.96 6.92
CA ALA A 166 -5.92 -7.00 7.77
C ALA A 166 -6.20 -6.50 9.20
N ASP A 167 -5.30 -5.68 9.74
CA ASP A 167 -5.46 -5.06 11.05
C ASP A 167 -6.60 -4.05 11.03
N ALA A 168 -6.65 -3.18 10.01
CA ALA A 168 -7.76 -2.24 9.83
C ALA A 168 -9.14 -2.94 9.79
N VAL A 169 -9.27 -4.04 9.05
CA VAL A 169 -10.52 -4.81 9.02
C VAL A 169 -10.83 -5.43 10.38
N ARG A 170 -9.82 -5.97 11.09
CA ARG A 170 -9.99 -6.56 12.42
C ARG A 170 -10.49 -5.53 13.43
N ASP A 171 -9.91 -4.34 13.42
CA ASP A 171 -10.25 -3.27 14.35
C ASP A 171 -11.64 -2.69 14.05
N LEU A 172 -12.00 -2.57 12.77
CA LEU A 172 -13.37 -2.21 12.38
C LEU A 172 -14.40 -3.24 12.85
N ILE A 173 -14.11 -4.54 12.78
CA ILE A 173 -14.98 -5.58 13.34
C ILE A 173 -15.08 -5.45 14.85
N ALA A 174 -13.96 -5.20 15.54
CA ALA A 174 -13.93 -5.00 16.98
C ALA A 174 -14.75 -3.76 17.40
N ALA A 175 -14.77 -2.71 16.56
CA ALA A 175 -15.60 -1.51 16.71
C ALA A 175 -17.07 -1.68 16.27
N ASP A 176 -17.56 -2.92 16.22
CA ASP A 176 -18.96 -3.27 15.89
C ASP A 176 -19.39 -3.00 14.43
N HIS A 177 -18.47 -2.72 13.50
CA HIS A 177 -18.82 -2.70 12.08
C HIS A 177 -19.11 -4.12 11.56
N ARG A 178 -20.21 -4.29 10.82
CA ARG A 178 -20.70 -5.61 10.35
C ARG A 178 -20.90 -5.74 8.85
N ALA A 179 -21.05 -4.62 8.15
CA ALA A 179 -21.20 -4.59 6.70
C ALA A 179 -19.96 -3.98 6.05
N PHE A 180 -19.33 -4.74 5.15
CA PHE A 180 -18.19 -4.32 4.36
C PHE A 180 -18.58 -4.36 2.89
N ILE A 181 -18.48 -3.21 2.21
CA ILE A 181 -18.80 -3.08 0.79
C ILE A 181 -17.50 -2.70 0.07
N GLU A 182 -17.03 -3.59 -0.78
CA GLU A 182 -15.90 -3.28 -1.67
C GLU A 182 -16.40 -2.48 -2.88
N VAL A 183 -15.81 -1.31 -3.11
CA VAL A 183 -16.15 -0.42 -4.22
C VAL A 183 -15.02 -0.49 -5.25
N SER A 184 -15.00 -1.57 -6.02
CA SER A 184 -13.98 -1.87 -7.03
C SER A 184 -14.61 -2.44 -8.30
N SER A 185 -13.85 -2.51 -9.39
CA SER A 185 -14.30 -3.14 -10.65
C SER A 185 -14.29 -4.67 -10.61
N HIS A 186 -13.61 -5.26 -9.61
CA HIS A 186 -13.49 -6.70 -9.42
C HIS A 186 -13.09 -6.98 -7.95
N PRO A 187 -13.79 -7.89 -7.23
CA PRO A 187 -13.47 -8.27 -5.85
C PRO A 187 -12.28 -9.24 -5.71
#